data_AF-A0A7J8NBR4-F1
#
_entry.id   AF-A0A7J8NBR4-F1
#
_cell.length_a   1.000
_cell.length_b   1.000
_cell.length_c   1.000
_cell.angle_alpha   90.00
_cell.angle_beta   90.00
_cell.angle_gamma   90.00
#
_symmetry.space_group_name_H-M   'P 1'
#
loop_
_entity.id
_entity.type
_entity.pdbx_description
1 polymer ?
#
loop_
_entity_poly.entity_id
_entity_poly.type
_entity_poly.pdbx_seq_one_letter_code
_entity_poly.pdbx_strand_id
1 'polypeptide(L)'
;TGGGRISASGGNGFAGGGGGRVAVDVFSRHDEPTIYVHGGISRGCSKNAGAAGTLYDAVPRSLNVNNYNLSTDTETLLLEFPYQPLWTNVYIRNCARASVPLLWSRVQVQGQISLLCGGVLSFGLAHYATSEFELLAEELLMSDSIIKVYGALRMTVKIFLMWNSKMLIDGGEDSTVATSWLEASNLVVLKESSVIQSNANLGVHGQGLLNLSGSGDKIQAQRLVLSLFYSIH
;
A
#
# COMPACT_ATOMS: atom_id res chain seq x y z
N THR A 1 17.22 16.16 27.65
CA THR A 1 16.66 15.54 26.44
C THR A 1 17.81 15.02 25.60
N GLY A 2 17.79 13.72 25.29
CA GLY A 2 18.80 13.11 24.43
C GLY A 2 18.32 13.14 22.99
N GLY A 3 19.00 13.86 22.10
CA GLY A 3 18.73 13.82 20.67
C GLY A 3 19.58 12.74 20.00
N GLY A 4 18.97 11.94 19.12
CA GLY A 4 19.66 10.92 18.34
C GLY A 4 19.10 10.83 16.92
N ARG A 5 19.98 10.77 15.94
CA ARG A 5 19.63 10.55 14.53
C ARG A 5 20.23 9.24 14.06
N ILE A 6 19.39 8.34 13.57
CA ILE A 6 19.81 7.13 12.87
C ILE A 6 19.40 7.31 11.42
N SER A 7 20.30 7.01 10.48
CA SER A 7 19.94 7.04 9.06
C SER A 7 20.60 5.90 8.32
N ALA A 8 19.81 5.23 7.48
CA ALA A 8 20.32 4.31 6.48
C ALA A 8 19.86 4.79 5.10
N SER A 9 20.79 4.94 4.18
CA SER A 9 20.49 5.37 2.81
C SER A 9 21.21 4.50 1.80
N GLY A 10 20.62 4.38 0.61
CA GLY A 10 21.28 3.75 -0.52
C GLY A 10 22.46 4.58 -1.05
N GLY A 11 23.41 3.93 -1.72
CA GLY A 11 24.55 4.61 -2.34
C GLY A 11 24.13 5.50 -3.52
N ASN A 12 24.75 6.66 -3.67
CA ASN A 12 24.49 7.53 -4.81
C ASN A 12 25.24 7.04 -6.06
N GLY A 13 24.55 6.97 -7.20
CA GLY A 13 25.12 6.44 -8.45
C GLY A 13 24.35 6.91 -9.67
N PHE A 14 24.70 6.43 -10.87
CA PHE A 14 23.98 6.85 -12.08
C PHE A 14 22.47 6.53 -12.01
N ALA A 15 22.11 5.35 -11.52
CA ALA A 15 20.72 4.93 -11.30
C ALA A 15 20.22 5.09 -9.85
N GLY A 16 21.09 5.48 -8.91
CA GLY A 16 20.82 5.39 -7.48
C GLY A 16 20.92 3.95 -6.94
N GLY A 17 21.32 3.81 -5.68
CA GLY A 17 21.48 2.52 -5.00
C GLY A 17 20.24 2.12 -4.21
N GLY A 18 20.09 0.83 -3.91
CA GLY A 18 18.98 0.30 -3.12
C GLY A 18 18.89 0.91 -1.72
N GLY A 19 17.68 1.07 -1.21
CA GLY A 19 17.41 1.81 0.02
C GLY A 19 18.00 1.18 1.28
N GLY A 20 18.37 2.06 2.21
CA GLY A 20 18.85 1.66 3.52
C GLY A 20 17.75 0.95 4.32
N ARG A 21 18.15 -0.06 5.09
CA ARG A 21 17.24 -0.86 5.92
C ARG A 21 17.65 -0.76 7.38
N VAL A 22 16.68 -0.48 8.24
CA VAL A 22 16.88 -0.42 9.69
C VAL A 22 15.80 -1.26 10.34
N ALA A 23 16.20 -2.13 11.26
CA ALA A 23 15.29 -2.74 12.22
C ALA A 23 15.70 -2.25 13.60
N VAL A 24 14.72 -1.78 14.39
CA VAL A 24 14.94 -1.33 15.76
C VAL A 24 14.17 -2.23 16.70
N ASP A 25 14.87 -2.76 17.68
CA ASP A 25 14.33 -3.52 18.79
C ASP A 25 14.89 -2.92 20.09
N VAL A 26 14.03 -2.26 20.85
CA VAL A 26 14.38 -1.52 22.06
C VAL A 26 13.37 -1.82 23.15
N PHE A 27 13.83 -1.81 24.40
CA PHE A 27 12.98 -2.15 25.55
C PHE A 27 11.82 -1.17 25.77
N SER A 28 12.07 0.14 25.59
CA SER A 28 11.05 1.19 25.74
C SER A 28 11.43 2.42 24.91
N ARG A 29 10.43 3.07 24.32
CA ARG A 29 10.56 4.35 23.61
C ARG A 29 10.00 5.46 24.50
N HIS A 30 10.89 6.32 25.01
CA HIS A 30 10.51 7.50 25.79
C HIS A 30 10.67 8.81 24.99
N ASP A 31 11.75 8.92 24.21
CA ASP A 31 11.98 9.97 23.21
C ASP A 31 11.96 9.33 21.81
N GLU A 32 11.46 10.02 20.77
CA GLU A 32 11.48 9.52 19.40
C GLU A 32 12.81 9.87 18.71
N PRO A 33 13.79 8.95 18.60
CA PRO A 33 14.96 9.19 17.77
C PRO A 33 14.50 9.37 16.32
N THR A 34 15.12 10.32 15.62
CA THR A 34 14.75 10.57 14.23
C THR A 34 15.43 9.55 13.34
N ILE A 35 14.66 8.58 12.85
CA ILE A 35 15.16 7.51 11.98
C ILE A 35 14.77 7.78 10.55
N TYR A 36 15.76 7.87 9.67
CA TYR A 36 15.56 8.13 8.24
C TYR A 36 16.02 6.94 7.41
N VAL A 37 15.14 6.49 6.52
CA VAL A 37 15.44 5.44 5.55
C VAL A 37 15.02 5.90 4.16
N HIS A 38 15.90 5.78 3.17
CA HIS A 38 15.60 6.15 1.79
C HIS A 38 16.55 5.48 0.77
N GLY A 39 16.16 5.53 -0.50
CA GLY A 39 17.00 5.15 -1.64
C GLY A 39 18.19 6.08 -1.86
N GLY A 40 19.18 5.62 -2.61
CA GLY A 40 20.30 6.45 -3.04
C GLY A 40 19.93 7.37 -4.19
N ILE A 41 20.51 8.57 -4.24
CA ILE A 41 20.22 9.58 -5.26
C ILE A 41 20.76 9.13 -6.62
N SER A 42 19.94 9.27 -7.67
CA SER A 42 20.38 9.08 -9.06
C SER A 42 21.08 10.34 -9.59
N ARG A 43 22.28 10.17 -10.16
CA ARG A 43 23.00 11.23 -10.88
C ARG A 43 22.45 11.46 -12.29
N GLY A 44 21.79 10.46 -12.88
CA GLY A 44 21.14 10.57 -14.19
C GLY A 44 19.79 11.28 -14.15
N CYS A 45 19.10 11.25 -13.00
CA CYS A 45 17.85 11.98 -12.78
C CYS A 45 17.75 12.44 -11.32
N SER A 46 17.93 13.74 -11.07
CA SER A 46 17.97 14.31 -9.71
C SER A 46 16.65 14.21 -8.93
N LYS A 47 15.53 13.93 -9.62
CA LYS A 47 14.22 13.67 -9.00
C LYS A 47 13.97 12.19 -8.70
N ASN A 48 14.90 11.32 -9.07
CA ASN A 48 14.79 9.87 -8.92
C ASN A 48 15.80 9.36 -7.88
N ALA A 49 15.39 8.34 -7.15
CA ALA A 49 16.24 7.57 -6.25
C ALA A 49 16.14 6.08 -6.58
N GLY A 50 17.12 5.31 -6.10
CA GLY A 50 17.04 3.85 -6.09
C GLY A 50 15.90 3.35 -5.20
N ALA A 51 15.90 2.05 -4.90
CA ALA A 51 14.82 1.42 -4.12
C ALA A 51 14.56 2.15 -2.79
N ALA A 52 13.29 2.21 -2.38
CA ALA A 52 12.91 2.87 -1.14
C ALA A 52 13.55 2.22 0.10
N GLY A 53 13.84 3.02 1.12
CA GLY A 53 14.36 2.52 2.39
C GLY A 53 13.26 1.91 3.26
N THR A 54 13.64 1.02 4.17
CA THR A 54 12.70 0.35 5.09
C THR A 54 13.12 0.50 6.55
N LEU A 55 12.16 0.85 7.39
CA LEU A 55 12.31 0.91 8.84
C LEU A 55 11.28 -0.03 9.46
N TYR A 56 11.74 -1.07 10.14
CA TYR A 56 10.90 -1.87 11.01
C TYR A 56 11.15 -1.49 12.46
N ASP A 57 10.09 -1.23 13.21
CA ASP A 57 10.15 -0.98 14.66
C ASP A 57 9.41 -2.08 15.40
N ALA A 58 10.13 -2.84 16.24
CA ALA A 58 9.61 -3.99 16.95
C ALA A 58 8.63 -3.61 18.07
N VAL A 59 8.72 -2.40 18.64
CA VAL A 59 7.87 -1.98 19.77
C VAL A 59 6.41 -1.79 19.32
N PRO A 60 6.10 -0.94 18.33
CA PRO A 60 4.76 -0.89 17.74
C PRO A 60 4.52 -2.01 16.71
N ARG A 61 5.54 -2.82 16.36
CA ARG A 61 5.51 -3.82 15.26
C ARG A 61 5.07 -3.17 13.95
N SER A 62 5.76 -2.09 13.55
CA SER A 62 5.39 -1.29 12.39
C SER A 62 6.47 -1.28 11.31
N LEU A 63 6.06 -1.46 10.06
CA LEU A 63 6.92 -1.33 8.88
C LEU A 63 6.68 0.02 8.22
N ASN A 64 7.75 0.76 7.95
CA ASN A 64 7.75 2.02 7.21
C ASN A 64 8.61 1.89 5.96
N VAL A 65 8.03 2.04 4.79
CA VAL A 65 8.72 2.15 3.51
C VAL A 65 8.69 3.62 3.08
N ASN A 66 9.87 4.23 2.89
CA ASN A 66 9.99 5.68 2.64
C ASN A 66 11.06 5.95 1.58
N ASN A 67 10.80 6.90 0.68
CA ASN A 67 11.78 7.33 -0.31
C ASN A 67 12.04 8.84 -0.31
N TYR A 68 11.72 9.51 0.79
CA TYR A 68 12.05 10.90 1.06
C TYR A 68 11.59 11.88 -0.05
N ASN A 69 10.41 11.63 -0.61
CA ASN A 69 9.79 12.40 -1.69
C ASN A 69 10.59 12.40 -2.99
N LEU A 70 11.50 11.44 -3.16
CA LEU A 70 12.16 11.16 -4.43
C LEU A 70 11.38 10.04 -5.12
N SER A 71 11.10 10.22 -6.41
CA SER A 71 10.48 9.16 -7.21
C SER A 71 11.40 7.94 -7.29
N THR A 72 10.83 6.77 -7.55
CA THR A 72 11.60 5.57 -7.87
C THR A 72 10.84 4.70 -8.86
N ASP A 73 11.57 3.96 -9.68
CA ASP A 73 11.03 2.87 -10.50
C ASP A 73 11.25 1.50 -9.88
N THR A 74 11.95 1.44 -8.74
CA THR A 74 12.26 0.19 -8.05
C THR A 74 11.26 -0.08 -6.93
N GLU A 75 10.69 -1.28 -6.96
CA GLU A 75 9.76 -1.74 -5.93
C GLU A 75 10.53 -2.41 -4.77
N THR A 76 10.24 -2.00 -3.54
CA THR A 76 10.69 -2.73 -2.35
C THR A 76 9.85 -4.00 -2.19
N LEU A 77 10.47 -5.17 -2.31
CA LEU A 77 9.77 -6.45 -2.24
C LEU A 77 9.40 -6.82 -0.79
N LEU A 78 8.11 -7.08 -0.57
CA LEU A 78 7.53 -7.59 0.66
C LEU A 78 7.17 -9.06 0.42
N LEU A 79 8.11 -9.96 0.73
CA LEU A 79 8.00 -11.38 0.42
C LEU A 79 7.20 -12.17 1.45
N GLU A 80 7.15 -11.70 2.70
CA GLU A 80 6.50 -12.43 3.78
C GLU A 80 5.89 -11.46 4.79
N PHE A 81 4.69 -11.80 5.27
CA PHE A 81 4.04 -11.16 6.40
C PHE A 81 3.97 -12.16 7.55
N PRO A 82 4.30 -11.77 8.79
CA PRO A 82 4.35 -12.71 9.90
C PRO A 82 2.95 -13.19 10.27
N TYR A 83 2.83 -14.48 10.60
CA TYR A 83 1.58 -15.06 11.09
C TYR A 83 1.29 -14.72 12.55
N GLN A 84 2.31 -14.80 13.42
CA GLN A 84 2.18 -14.38 14.82
C GLN A 84 3.56 -14.03 15.43
N PRO A 85 3.72 -12.87 16.09
CA PRO A 85 2.75 -11.77 16.15
C PRO A 85 2.58 -11.07 14.79
N LEU A 86 1.35 -10.66 14.47
CA LEU A 86 1.08 -9.81 13.32
C LEU A 86 1.81 -8.47 13.47
N TRP A 87 2.18 -7.86 12.34
CA TRP A 87 2.52 -6.44 12.32
C TRP A 87 1.28 -5.62 12.65
N THR A 88 1.47 -4.55 13.42
CA THR A 88 0.38 -3.63 13.76
C THR A 88 0.09 -2.68 12.61
N ASN A 89 1.14 -2.08 12.03
CA ASN A 89 0.97 -1.05 11.00
C ASN A 89 1.98 -1.18 9.85
N VAL A 90 1.55 -0.84 8.65
CA VAL A 90 2.40 -0.75 7.46
C VAL A 90 2.18 0.60 6.78
N TYR A 91 3.26 1.37 6.63
CA TYR A 91 3.25 2.68 6.01
C TYR A 91 4.10 2.68 4.75
N ILE A 92 3.54 3.09 3.62
CA ILE A 92 4.26 3.28 2.36
C ILE A 92 4.09 4.73 1.96
N ARG A 93 5.17 5.52 2.05
CA ARG A 93 5.04 6.98 2.00
C ARG A 93 6.15 7.66 1.21
N ASN A 94 5.89 8.91 0.83
CA ASN A 94 6.89 9.82 0.28
C ASN A 94 7.55 9.25 -0.99
N CYS A 95 6.74 8.95 -1.99
CA CYS A 95 7.13 8.35 -3.28
C CYS A 95 7.79 6.97 -3.18
N ALA A 96 7.65 6.28 -2.03
CA ALA A 96 8.06 4.90 -1.91
C ALA A 96 7.16 3.97 -2.72
N ARG A 97 7.77 2.92 -3.28
CA ARG A 97 7.07 1.86 -3.97
C ARG A 97 7.40 0.53 -3.32
N ALA A 98 6.38 -0.26 -3.02
CA ALA A 98 6.51 -1.60 -2.47
C ALA A 98 5.66 -2.59 -3.25
N SER A 99 6.10 -3.83 -3.31
CA SER A 99 5.40 -4.89 -4.02
C SER A 99 5.30 -6.16 -3.20
N VAL A 100 4.16 -6.84 -3.28
CA VAL A 100 3.91 -8.20 -2.80
C VAL A 100 3.88 -9.11 -4.04
N PRO A 101 5.02 -9.63 -4.48
CA PRO A 101 5.14 -10.23 -5.81
C PRO A 101 4.76 -11.72 -5.85
N LEU A 102 4.72 -12.40 -4.70
CA LEU A 102 4.53 -13.85 -4.65
C LEU A 102 3.08 -14.20 -4.94
N LEU A 103 2.88 -15.25 -5.73
CA LEU A 103 1.56 -15.78 -6.06
C LEU A 103 0.85 -16.25 -4.79
N TRP A 104 -0.46 -16.02 -4.70
CA TRP A 104 -1.30 -16.44 -3.56
C TRP A 104 -0.86 -15.87 -2.20
N SER A 105 -0.31 -14.65 -2.22
CA SER A 105 0.12 -13.98 -0.99
C SER A 105 -1.05 -13.49 -0.15
N ARG A 106 -0.96 -13.71 1.16
CA ARG A 106 -1.80 -13.08 2.17
C ARG A 106 -1.01 -11.98 2.89
N VAL A 107 -1.53 -10.77 2.83
CA VAL A 107 -1.11 -9.61 3.62
C VAL A 107 -2.06 -9.47 4.79
N GLN A 108 -1.56 -9.73 6.00
CA GLN A 108 -2.36 -9.60 7.21
C GLN A 108 -1.67 -8.63 8.18
N VAL A 109 -2.36 -7.55 8.50
CA VAL A 109 -1.91 -6.48 9.40
C VAL A 109 -2.98 -6.29 10.46
N GLN A 110 -2.57 -6.17 11.74
CA GLN A 110 -3.54 -6.09 12.84
C GLN A 110 -4.29 -4.76 12.85
N GLY A 111 -3.63 -3.65 12.54
CA GLY A 111 -4.20 -2.31 12.58
C GLY A 111 -4.30 -1.72 11.18
N GLN A 112 -3.37 -0.85 10.82
CA GLN A 112 -3.50 0.02 9.66
C GLN A 112 -2.49 -0.27 8.56
N ILE A 113 -2.96 -0.29 7.31
CA ILE A 113 -2.15 -0.11 6.11
C ILE A 113 -2.40 1.29 5.58
N SER A 114 -1.34 2.07 5.35
CA SER A 114 -1.44 3.45 4.92
C SER A 114 -0.48 3.76 3.79
N LEU A 115 -1.01 4.32 2.70
CA LEU A 115 -0.25 4.82 1.57
C LEU A 115 -0.40 6.33 1.48
N LEU A 116 0.71 7.06 1.53
CA LEU A 116 0.70 8.53 1.59
C LEU A 116 1.70 9.15 0.63
N CYS A 117 1.42 10.36 0.15
CA CYS A 117 2.39 11.22 -0.56
C CYS A 117 3.08 10.50 -1.74
N GLY A 118 2.32 9.96 -2.69
CA GLY A 118 2.86 9.24 -3.85
C GLY A 118 3.27 7.80 -3.57
N GLY A 119 2.84 7.22 -2.44
CA GLY A 119 3.11 5.83 -2.11
C GLY A 119 2.45 4.87 -3.10
N VAL A 120 3.16 3.80 -3.47
CA VAL A 120 2.64 2.75 -4.34
C VAL A 120 2.76 1.39 -3.68
N LEU A 121 1.67 0.62 -3.65
CA LEU A 121 1.68 -0.79 -3.26
C LEU A 121 1.18 -1.63 -4.44
N SER A 122 2.00 -2.55 -4.91
CA SER A 122 1.66 -3.44 -6.03
C SER A 122 1.49 -4.89 -5.57
N PHE A 123 0.42 -5.56 -5.99
CA PHE A 123 0.23 -7.00 -5.80
C PHE A 123 0.46 -7.72 -7.12
N GLY A 124 1.30 -8.76 -7.08
CA GLY A 124 1.70 -9.49 -8.27
C GLY A 124 2.67 -8.74 -9.16
N LEU A 125 2.92 -9.31 -10.33
CA LEU A 125 3.84 -8.78 -11.33
C LEU A 125 3.06 -8.31 -12.55
N ALA A 126 3.47 -7.15 -13.09
CA ALA A 126 2.89 -6.66 -14.35
C ALA A 126 3.00 -7.73 -15.44
N HIS A 127 1.93 -7.91 -16.21
CA HIS A 127 1.78 -8.92 -17.26
C HIS A 127 1.59 -10.38 -16.78
N TYR A 128 1.54 -10.64 -15.47
CA TYR A 128 1.27 -11.96 -14.91
C TYR A 128 0.05 -11.93 -13.97
N ALA A 129 -1.11 -11.59 -14.52
CA ALA A 129 -2.36 -11.45 -13.78
C ALA A 129 -3.04 -12.78 -13.46
N THR A 130 -2.29 -13.80 -13.02
CA THR A 130 -2.82 -15.17 -12.84
C THR A 130 -3.07 -15.55 -11.38
N SER A 131 -2.94 -14.61 -10.45
CA SER A 131 -2.95 -14.90 -9.01
C SER A 131 -4.11 -14.26 -8.27
N GLU A 132 -4.46 -14.83 -7.12
CA GLU A 132 -5.35 -14.22 -6.14
C GLU A 132 -4.53 -13.73 -4.94
N PHE A 133 -4.81 -12.53 -4.46
CA PHE A 133 -4.16 -11.95 -3.29
C PHE A 133 -5.17 -11.71 -2.18
N GLU A 134 -4.73 -11.79 -0.93
CA GLU A 134 -5.55 -11.46 0.21
C GLU A 134 -4.96 -10.27 0.98
N LEU A 135 -5.80 -9.29 1.32
CA LEU A 135 -5.44 -8.15 2.16
C LEU A 135 -6.41 -8.06 3.33
N LEU A 136 -5.89 -8.20 4.55
CA LEU A 136 -6.64 -8.11 5.79
C LEU A 136 -6.00 -7.04 6.69
N ALA A 137 -6.79 -6.03 7.06
CA ALA A 137 -6.39 -4.98 8.00
C ALA A 137 -7.63 -4.42 8.72
N GLU A 138 -7.46 -3.70 9.83
CA GLU A 138 -8.58 -2.91 10.37
C GLU A 138 -8.85 -1.70 9.49
N GLU A 139 -7.78 -1.03 9.04
CA GLU A 139 -7.89 0.22 8.29
C GLU A 139 -6.99 0.20 7.05
N LEU A 140 -7.54 0.63 5.92
CA LEU A 140 -6.78 0.97 4.71
C LEU A 140 -6.96 2.46 4.41
N LEU A 141 -5.87 3.22 4.51
CA LEU A 141 -5.84 4.65 4.25
C LEU A 141 -4.99 4.97 3.02
N MET A 142 -5.51 5.81 2.13
CA MET A 142 -4.79 6.24 0.93
C MET A 142 -4.92 7.76 0.73
N SER A 143 -3.78 8.43 0.56
CA SER A 143 -3.68 9.86 0.26
C SER A 143 -2.66 10.07 -0.86
N ASP A 144 -3.09 10.64 -1.99
CA ASP A 144 -2.23 10.87 -3.16
C ASP A 144 -1.43 9.62 -3.57
N SER A 145 -2.05 8.45 -3.54
CA SER A 145 -1.36 7.16 -3.59
C SER A 145 -2.02 6.17 -4.53
N ILE A 146 -1.30 5.09 -4.86
CA ILE A 146 -1.76 4.10 -5.82
C ILE A 146 -1.61 2.68 -5.27
N ILE A 147 -2.69 1.91 -5.28
CA ILE A 147 -2.62 0.44 -5.21
C ILE A 147 -2.76 -0.11 -6.62
N LYS A 148 -1.88 -1.05 -6.98
CA LYS A 148 -1.96 -1.81 -8.23
C LYS A 148 -2.12 -3.28 -7.90
N VAL A 149 -3.00 -3.97 -8.61
CA VAL A 149 -3.19 -5.42 -8.47
C VAL A 149 -3.10 -6.02 -9.86
N TYR A 150 -2.24 -7.02 -10.03
CA TYR A 150 -2.16 -7.82 -11.24
C TYR A 150 -2.67 -9.23 -10.92
N GLY A 151 -3.96 -9.46 -11.16
CA GLY A 151 -4.72 -10.64 -10.75
C GLY A 151 -6.00 -10.25 -10.02
N ALA A 152 -6.46 -11.10 -9.10
CA ALA A 152 -7.63 -10.86 -8.26
C ALA A 152 -7.22 -10.45 -6.84
N LEU A 153 -7.98 -9.55 -6.21
CA LEU A 153 -7.79 -9.15 -4.81
C LEU A 153 -9.02 -9.51 -3.98
N ARG A 154 -8.81 -10.22 -2.87
CA ARG A 154 -9.77 -10.38 -1.78
C ARG A 154 -9.33 -9.49 -0.62
N MET A 155 -9.99 -8.37 -0.48
CA MET A 155 -9.71 -7.38 0.56
C MET A 155 -10.80 -7.41 1.61
N THR A 156 -10.41 -7.48 2.88
CA THR A 156 -11.32 -7.36 4.02
C THR A 156 -10.75 -6.33 4.99
N VAL A 157 -11.46 -5.20 5.13
CA VAL A 157 -11.12 -4.13 6.06
C VAL A 157 -12.32 -3.68 6.89
N LYS A 158 -12.12 -2.95 7.99
CA LYS A 158 -13.24 -2.29 8.68
C LYS A 158 -13.50 -0.92 8.06
N ILE A 159 -12.44 -0.17 7.82
CA ILE A 159 -12.47 1.20 7.30
C ILE A 159 -11.59 1.30 6.05
N PHE A 160 -12.13 1.85 4.96
CA PHE A 160 -11.41 2.17 3.74
C PHE A 160 -11.57 3.64 3.36
N LEU A 161 -10.50 4.43 3.48
CA LEU A 161 -10.52 5.86 3.15
C LEU A 161 -9.55 6.15 2.01
N MET A 162 -10.04 6.85 0.99
CA MET A 162 -9.26 7.29 -0.16
C MET A 162 -9.44 8.79 -0.38
N TRP A 163 -8.31 9.50 -0.45
CA TRP A 163 -8.25 10.91 -0.84
C TRP A 163 -7.28 11.06 -2.00
N ASN A 164 -7.78 11.59 -3.13
CA ASN A 164 -7.04 11.77 -4.38
C ASN A 164 -6.18 10.53 -4.77
N SER A 165 -6.72 9.34 -4.60
CA SER A 165 -5.96 8.08 -4.69
C SER A 165 -6.57 7.09 -5.67
N LYS A 166 -5.79 6.11 -6.13
CA LYS A 166 -6.24 5.13 -7.12
C LYS A 166 -6.00 3.70 -6.66
N MET A 167 -7.00 2.84 -6.77
CA MET A 167 -6.84 1.39 -6.72
C MET A 167 -7.13 0.83 -8.11
N LEU A 168 -6.11 0.25 -8.73
CA LEU A 168 -6.15 -0.24 -10.10
C LEU A 168 -5.99 -1.76 -10.08
N ILE A 169 -7.01 -2.47 -10.53
CA ILE A 169 -7.04 -3.93 -10.60
C ILE A 169 -7.01 -4.33 -12.07
N ASP A 170 -5.92 -4.98 -12.46
CA ASP A 170 -5.74 -5.62 -13.75
C ASP A 170 -5.93 -7.12 -13.56
N GLY A 171 -7.14 -7.60 -13.81
CA GLY A 171 -7.48 -9.01 -13.79
C GLY A 171 -6.99 -9.78 -15.02
N GLY A 172 -6.22 -9.16 -15.92
CA GLY A 172 -5.73 -9.80 -17.15
C GLY A 172 -6.80 -10.06 -18.21
N GLU A 173 -6.38 -10.67 -19.30
CA GLU A 173 -7.24 -11.04 -20.43
C GLU A 173 -7.86 -12.44 -20.27
N ASP A 174 -7.37 -13.23 -19.31
CA ASP A 174 -7.78 -14.61 -19.14
C ASP A 174 -9.06 -14.71 -18.29
N SER A 175 -10.07 -15.36 -18.85
CA SER A 175 -11.38 -15.61 -18.23
C SER A 175 -11.32 -16.45 -16.94
N THR A 176 -10.16 -17.02 -16.62
CA THR A 176 -9.91 -17.82 -15.42
C THR A 176 -9.66 -16.98 -14.17
N VAL A 177 -9.38 -15.68 -14.31
CA VAL A 177 -9.03 -14.83 -13.18
C VAL A 177 -10.27 -14.51 -12.36
N ALA A 178 -10.17 -14.78 -11.06
CA ALA A 178 -11.27 -14.67 -10.14
C ALA A 178 -11.78 -13.22 -9.99
N THR A 179 -13.04 -13.09 -9.62
CA THR A 179 -13.64 -11.80 -9.24
C THR A 179 -12.89 -11.22 -8.05
N SER A 180 -12.48 -9.95 -8.15
CA SER A 180 -11.94 -9.22 -7.01
C SER A 180 -13.07 -8.81 -6.07
N TRP A 181 -12.86 -8.98 -4.77
CA TRP A 181 -13.83 -8.66 -3.73
C TRP A 181 -13.24 -7.65 -2.76
N LEU A 182 -13.90 -6.51 -2.61
CA LEU A 182 -13.56 -5.46 -1.65
C LEU A 182 -14.63 -5.42 -0.57
N GLU A 183 -14.32 -5.97 0.60
CA GLU A 183 -15.21 -5.98 1.75
C GLU A 183 -14.77 -4.95 2.78
N ALA A 184 -15.70 -4.06 3.15
CA ALA A 184 -15.52 -3.11 4.24
C ALA A 184 -16.65 -3.28 5.27
N SER A 185 -16.35 -3.47 6.55
CA SER A 185 -17.43 -3.75 7.52
C SER A 185 -18.13 -2.50 8.07
N ASN A 186 -17.49 -1.32 8.02
CA ASN A 186 -18.02 -0.11 8.64
C ASN A 186 -18.15 1.07 7.66
N LEU A 187 -17.07 1.37 6.94
CA LEU A 187 -16.96 2.66 6.22
C LEU A 187 -16.09 2.55 4.97
N VAL A 188 -16.62 3.06 3.86
CA VAL A 188 -15.88 3.34 2.63
C VAL A 188 -16.11 4.80 2.24
N VAL A 189 -15.03 5.59 2.17
CA VAL A 189 -15.12 7.00 1.75
C VAL A 189 -14.10 7.29 0.67
N LEU A 190 -14.59 7.75 -0.46
CA LEU A 190 -13.80 8.34 -1.53
C LEU A 190 -14.00 9.85 -1.49
N LYS A 191 -12.90 10.58 -1.69
CA LYS A 191 -12.87 12.04 -1.79
C LYS A 191 -11.97 12.53 -2.93
N GLU A 192 -12.31 13.72 -3.40
CA GLU A 192 -11.69 14.46 -4.50
C GLU A 192 -11.86 13.78 -5.87
N SER A 193 -10.89 12.97 -6.25
CA SER A 193 -10.78 12.30 -7.54
C SER A 193 -10.26 10.87 -7.34
N SER A 194 -10.80 10.21 -6.31
CA SER A 194 -10.40 8.87 -5.92
C SER A 194 -11.08 7.82 -6.79
N VAL A 195 -10.31 6.87 -7.32
CA VAL A 195 -10.81 5.90 -8.30
C VAL A 195 -10.48 4.48 -7.88
N ILE A 196 -11.50 3.64 -7.79
CA ILE A 196 -11.35 2.18 -7.78
C ILE A 196 -11.74 1.69 -9.17
N GLN A 197 -10.80 1.10 -9.89
CA GLN A 197 -11.00 0.63 -11.25
C GLN A 197 -10.53 -0.82 -11.39
N SER A 198 -11.38 -1.65 -11.98
CA SER A 198 -11.02 -2.99 -12.45
C SER A 198 -11.27 -3.12 -13.95
N ASN A 199 -10.42 -3.81 -14.69
CA ASN A 199 -10.73 -4.23 -16.07
C ASN A 199 -11.49 -5.58 -16.12
N ALA A 200 -11.71 -6.23 -14.98
CA ALA A 200 -12.41 -7.50 -14.83
C ALA A 200 -13.64 -7.35 -13.92
N ASN A 201 -14.10 -8.46 -13.33
CA ASN A 201 -15.20 -8.44 -12.36
C ASN A 201 -14.73 -7.87 -11.01
N LEU A 202 -15.50 -6.94 -10.47
CA LEU A 202 -15.29 -6.34 -9.15
C LEU A 202 -16.57 -6.44 -8.34
N GLY A 203 -16.46 -6.94 -7.13
CA GLY A 203 -17.51 -6.85 -6.15
C GLY A 203 -17.12 -5.97 -4.97
N VAL A 204 -18.03 -5.11 -4.55
CA VAL A 204 -17.88 -4.29 -3.35
C VAL A 204 -18.98 -4.69 -2.37
N HIS A 205 -18.54 -5.09 -1.19
CA HIS A 205 -19.36 -5.62 -0.12
C HIS A 205 -19.18 -4.82 1.15
N GLY A 206 -20.24 -4.79 1.95
CA GLY A 206 -20.10 -4.32 3.31
C GLY A 206 -21.38 -3.85 3.97
N GLN A 207 -21.17 -3.27 5.15
CA GLN A 207 -22.20 -2.76 6.04
C GLN A 207 -21.76 -1.35 6.49
N GLY A 208 -22.71 -0.42 6.70
CA GLY A 208 -22.42 0.91 7.28
C GLY A 208 -22.60 2.10 6.31
N LEU A 209 -21.53 2.87 6.01
CA LEU A 209 -21.54 4.00 5.04
C LEU A 209 -20.62 3.80 3.80
N LEU A 210 -21.17 4.01 2.60
CA LEU A 210 -20.42 4.19 1.34
C LEU A 210 -20.65 5.63 0.84
N ASN A 211 -19.59 6.44 0.79
CA ASN A 211 -19.68 7.86 0.42
C ASN A 211 -18.65 8.21 -0.67
N LEU A 212 -19.14 8.66 -1.82
CA LEU A 212 -18.33 9.19 -2.92
C LEU A 212 -18.64 10.69 -3.04
N SER A 213 -17.87 11.52 -2.35
CA SER A 213 -18.20 12.95 -2.20
C SER A 213 -17.42 13.89 -3.11
N GLY A 214 -16.35 13.39 -3.74
CA GLY A 214 -15.50 14.13 -4.67
C GLY A 214 -16.03 14.14 -6.10
N SER A 215 -15.84 15.26 -6.80
CA SER A 215 -16.29 15.47 -8.19
C SER A 215 -15.72 14.48 -9.22
N GLY A 216 -14.66 13.75 -8.89
CA GLY A 216 -14.04 12.74 -9.74
C GLY A 216 -14.09 11.33 -9.17
N ASP A 217 -14.81 11.10 -8.06
CA ASP A 217 -14.80 9.81 -7.38
C ASP A 217 -15.57 8.76 -8.18
N LYS A 218 -14.95 7.58 -8.37
CA LYS A 218 -15.52 6.52 -9.20
C LYS A 218 -15.16 5.13 -8.68
N ILE A 219 -16.15 4.23 -8.75
CA ILE A 219 -15.94 2.78 -8.67
C ILE A 219 -16.41 2.21 -10.00
N GLN A 220 -15.51 1.62 -10.78
CA GLN A 220 -15.81 1.10 -12.10
C GLN A 220 -15.14 -0.24 -12.36
N ALA A 221 -15.84 -1.11 -13.09
CA ALA A 221 -15.38 -2.44 -13.45
C ALA A 221 -16.05 -2.90 -14.74
N GLN A 222 -15.52 -3.96 -15.39
CA GLN A 222 -16.20 -4.59 -16.52
C GLN A 222 -17.57 -5.13 -16.10
N ARG A 223 -17.62 -5.76 -14.92
CA ARG A 223 -18.87 -6.09 -14.22
C ARG A 223 -18.71 -5.71 -12.76
N LEU A 224 -19.59 -4.83 -12.29
CA LEU A 224 -19.60 -4.34 -10.93
C LEU A 224 -20.76 -4.98 -10.16
N VAL A 225 -20.45 -5.68 -9.08
CA VAL A 225 -21.44 -6.20 -8.13
C VAL A 225 -21.38 -5.35 -6.86
N LEU A 226 -22.50 -4.73 -6.51
CA LEU A 226 -22.64 -3.98 -5.27
C LEU A 226 -23.64 -4.72 -4.40
N SER A 227 -23.16 -5.34 -3.31
CA SER A 227 -24.05 -5.90 -2.29
C SER A 227 -23.78 -5.16 -1.00
N LEU A 228 -24.56 -4.10 -0.85
CA LEU A 228 -24.33 -3.01 0.08
C LEU A 228 -25.49 -2.94 1.08
N PHE A 229 -25.22 -3.19 2.36
CA PHE A 229 -26.15 -2.80 3.45
C PHE A 229 -25.79 -1.39 3.96
N TYR A 230 -25.58 -0.49 3.00
CA TYR A 230 -25.03 0.84 3.23
C TYR A 230 -26.10 1.91 3.13
N SER A 231 -25.98 2.98 3.92
CA SER A 231 -26.55 4.27 3.50
C SER A 231 -25.66 4.82 2.38
N ILE A 232 -26.23 5.09 1.21
CA ILE A 232 -25.52 5.67 0.05
C ILE A 232 -25.89 7.16 -0.01
N HIS A 233 -24.88 8.02 -0.02
CA HIS A 233 -25.03 9.48 -0.08
C HIS A 233 -24.24 10.06 -1.25
#